data_AF-A0AA96FS55-F1
#
_entry.id   AF-A0AA96FS55-F1
#
_cell.length_a   1.000
_cell.length_b   1.000
_cell.length_c   1.000
_cell.angle_alpha   90.00
_cell.angle_beta   90.00
_cell.angle_gamma   90.00
#
_symmetry.space_group_name_H-M   'P 1'
#
loop_
_entity.id
_entity.type
_entity.pdbx_description
1 polymer ?
#
loop_
_entity_poly.entity_id
_entity_poly.type
_entity_poly.pdbx_seq_one_letter_code
_entity_poly.pdbx_strand_id
1 'polypeptide(L)'
;MGTTTVACREHRGHEVDVVVLSRASRARDKGARITLLGEAKATNKSRTGADVQRLEHIRDLLCAQGWDAEGCALAVYVRSEPAPDLVTAAKAGRVLLVGMKELYGVV
;
A
#
# COMPACT_ATOMS: atom_id res chain seq x y z
N MET A 1 6.44 3.78 18.58
CA MET A 1 6.28 3.36 17.17
C MET A 1 4.80 3.07 16.97
N GLY A 2 4.06 3.93 16.27
CA GLY A 2 2.65 3.69 16.02
C GLY A 2 2.53 2.72 14.85
N THR A 3 2.02 1.52 15.08
CA THR A 3 1.63 0.62 13.99
C THR A 3 0.28 1.06 13.46
N THR A 4 0.12 1.17 12.15
CA THR A 4 -1.21 1.35 11.55
C THR A 4 -1.82 -0.02 11.32
N THR A 5 -2.51 -0.52 12.36
CA THR A 5 -3.24 -1.78 12.29
C THR A 5 -4.66 -1.53 11.79
N VAL A 6 -5.01 -2.15 10.68
CA VAL A 6 -6.37 -2.17 10.13
C VAL A 6 -7.06 -3.44 10.62
N ALA A 7 -8.18 -3.28 11.32
CA ALA A 7 -8.99 -4.39 11.78
C ALA A 7 -9.57 -5.16 10.59
N CYS A 8 -9.43 -6.49 10.62
CA CYS A 8 -10.01 -7.40 9.63
C CYS A 8 -10.63 -8.59 10.36
N ARG A 9 -11.83 -9.00 9.93
CA ARG A 9 -12.56 -10.13 10.54
C ARG A 9 -12.13 -11.48 9.99
N GLU A 10 -11.53 -11.49 8.79
CA GLU A 10 -11.09 -12.70 8.08
C GLU A 10 -9.64 -13.09 8.45
N HIS A 11 -8.88 -12.16 9.01
CA HIS A 11 -7.45 -12.31 9.32
C HIS A 11 -7.12 -11.78 10.72
N ARG A 12 -5.86 -11.91 11.16
CA ARG A 12 -5.38 -11.36 12.44
C ARG A 12 -5.16 -9.83 12.42
N GLY A 13 -5.97 -9.11 11.65
CA GLY A 13 -5.72 -7.72 11.27
C GLY A 13 -4.57 -7.58 10.26
N HIS A 14 -4.45 -6.38 9.68
CA HIS A 14 -3.39 -6.05 8.74
C HIS A 14 -2.55 -4.91 9.30
N GLU A 15 -1.24 -5.09 9.34
CA GLU A 15 -0.31 -3.96 9.46
C GLU A 15 -0.05 -3.36 8.08
N VAL A 16 -0.03 -2.04 8.01
CA VAL A 16 0.29 -1.28 6.79
C VAL A 16 1.59 -0.52 7.02
N ASP A 17 2.55 -0.71 6.12
CA ASP A 17 3.88 -0.10 6.25
C ASP A 17 3.87 1.39 5.90
N VAL A 18 3.04 1.78 4.92
CA VAL A 18 2.95 3.17 4.43
C VAL A 18 1.50 3.61 4.30
N VAL A 19 1.16 4.70 4.98
CA VAL A 19 -0.10 5.42 4.80
C VAL A 19 0.21 6.89 4.58
N VAL A 20 -0.30 7.45 3.48
CA VAL A 20 -0.13 8.87 3.15
C VAL A 20 -1.49 9.54 3.17
N LEU A 21 -1.58 10.65 3.88
CA LEU A 21 -2.77 11.49 3.92
C LEU A 21 -2.63 12.67 2.96
N SER A 22 -3.77 13.16 2.50
CA SER A 22 -3.84 14.46 1.81
C SER A 22 -3.18 15.54 2.67
N ARG A 23 -2.53 16.52 2.02
CA ARG A 23 -1.92 17.68 2.70
C ARG A 23 -2.91 18.50 3.51
N ALA A 24 -4.20 18.44 3.15
CA ALA A 24 -5.28 19.13 3.86
C ALA A 24 -5.78 18.35 5.10
N SER A 25 -5.34 17.11 5.29
CA SER A 25 -5.81 16.20 6.34
C SER A 25 -4.74 15.96 7.39
N ARG A 26 -5.16 15.73 8.64
CA ARG A 26 -4.30 15.21 9.72
C ARG A 26 -4.80 13.83 10.14
N ALA A 27 -3.91 13.02 10.71
CA ALA A 27 -4.23 11.63 11.06
C ALA A 27 -5.38 11.46 12.07
N ARG A 28 -5.68 12.52 12.85
CA ARG A 28 -6.77 12.55 13.83
C ARG A 28 -8.08 13.12 13.28
N ASP A 29 -8.08 13.66 12.06
CA ASP A 29 -9.29 14.23 11.47
C ASP A 29 -10.21 13.07 11.06
N LYS A 30 -11.47 13.11 11.51
CA LYS A 30 -12.46 12.10 11.15
C LYS A 30 -12.68 12.15 9.63
N GLY A 31 -12.46 11.03 8.95
CA GLY A 31 -12.57 10.95 7.49
C GLY A 31 -11.38 11.54 6.73
N ALA A 32 -10.20 11.63 7.36
CA ALA A 32 -8.99 12.08 6.68
C ALA A 32 -8.76 11.29 5.38
N ARG A 33 -8.65 12.03 4.27
CA ARG A 33 -8.39 11.43 2.96
C ARG A 33 -7.02 10.77 2.90
N ILE A 34 -7.02 9.47 2.65
CA ILE A 34 -5.83 8.66 2.37
C ILE A 34 -5.56 8.75 0.87
N THR A 35 -4.35 9.18 0.51
CA THR A 35 -3.94 9.33 -0.89
C THR A 35 -3.05 8.20 -1.37
N LEU A 36 -2.40 7.47 -0.46
CA LEU A 36 -1.60 6.29 -0.80
C LEU A 36 -1.59 5.27 0.34
N LEU A 37 -1.69 4.00 -0.03
CA LEU A 37 -1.39 2.85 0.82
C LEU A 37 -0.21 2.08 0.22
N GLY A 38 0.69 1.58 1.05
CA GLY A 38 1.80 0.80 0.55
C GLY A 38 2.37 -0.24 1.50
N GLU A 39 3.02 -1.23 0.90
CA GLU A 39 3.77 -2.29 1.58
C GLU A 39 5.24 -2.23 1.18
N ALA A 40 6.12 -2.34 2.17
CA ALA A 40 7.56 -2.33 1.98
C ALA A 40 8.18 -3.62 2.53
N LYS A 41 8.81 -4.41 1.64
CA LYS A 41 9.46 -5.66 2.06
C LYS A 41 10.89 -5.77 1.54
N ALA A 42 11.84 -5.63 2.47
CA ALA A 42 13.26 -5.81 2.23
C ALA A 42 13.68 -7.29 2.34
N THR A 43 13.11 -8.16 1.49
CA THR A 43 13.41 -9.61 1.48
C THR A 43 14.00 -10.05 0.15
N ASN A 44 14.63 -11.23 0.10
CA ASN A 44 15.11 -11.85 -1.14
C ASN A 44 14.01 -12.55 -1.94
N LYS A 45 12.79 -12.63 -1.39
CA LYS A 45 11.65 -13.23 -2.08
C LYS A 45 11.04 -12.20 -3.01
N SER A 46 10.81 -12.57 -4.27
CA SER A 46 10.04 -11.76 -5.21
C SER A 46 8.66 -11.46 -4.65
N ARG A 47 8.24 -10.21 -4.76
CA ARG A 47 6.87 -9.78 -4.47
C ARG A 47 5.98 -10.10 -5.66
N THR A 48 4.69 -10.35 -5.40
CA THR A 48 3.75 -10.87 -6.40
C THR A 48 2.48 -10.02 -6.42
N GLY A 49 1.57 -10.32 -7.35
CA GLY A 49 0.26 -9.69 -7.42
C GLY A 49 -0.60 -9.89 -6.16
N ALA A 50 -0.26 -10.85 -5.30
CA ALA A 50 -0.91 -11.03 -4.00
C ALA A 50 -0.73 -9.80 -3.08
N ASP A 51 0.35 -9.04 -3.24
CA ASP A 51 0.54 -7.77 -2.54
C ASP A 51 -0.48 -6.72 -2.95
N VAL A 52 -0.80 -6.67 -4.24
CA VAL A 52 -1.82 -5.74 -4.78
C VAL A 52 -3.19 -6.12 -4.25
N GLN A 53 -3.56 -7.40 -4.31
CA GLN A 53 -4.83 -7.89 -3.79
C GLN A 53 -4.98 -7.62 -2.29
N ARG A 54 -3.90 -7.78 -1.52
CA ARG A 54 -3.89 -7.47 -0.10
C ARG A 54 -4.09 -5.97 0.15
N LEU A 55 -3.44 -5.09 -0.62
CA LEU A 55 -3.62 -3.64 -0.50
C LEU A 55 -5.02 -3.20 -0.92
N GLU A 56 -5.59 -3.79 -1.97
CA GLU A 56 -6.99 -3.60 -2.39
C GLU A 56 -7.94 -3.97 -1.24
N HIS A 57 -7.76 -5.13 -0.62
CA HIS A 57 -8.57 -5.56 0.54
C HIS A 57 -8.44 -4.59 1.73
N ILE A 58 -7.24 -4.11 2.04
CA ILE A 58 -7.01 -3.14 3.13
C ILE A 58 -7.71 -1.81 2.83
N ARG A 59 -7.65 -1.31 1.60
CA ARG A 59 -8.38 -0.12 1.16
C ARG A 59 -9.88 -0.29 1.40
N ASP A 60 -10.43 -1.41 0.98
CA ASP A 60 -11.86 -1.67 1.09
C ASP A 60 -12.31 -1.76 2.57
N LEU A 61 -11.48 -2.36 3.45
CA LEU A 61 -11.69 -2.34 4.90
C LEU A 61 -11.66 -0.92 5.49
N LEU A 62 -10.72 -0.08 5.05
CA LEU A 62 -10.62 1.31 5.50
C LEU A 62 -11.85 2.12 5.07
N CYS A 63 -12.31 1.97 3.83
CA CYS A 63 -13.56 2.57 3.35
C CYS A 63 -14.76 2.12 4.19
N ALA A 64 -14.87 0.83 4.48
CA ALA A 64 -15.93 0.28 5.33
C ALA A 64 -15.90 0.82 6.78
N GLN A 65 -14.73 1.26 7.26
CA GLN A 65 -14.54 1.90 8.56
C GLN A 65 -14.77 3.43 8.53
N GLY A 66 -15.09 4.00 7.36
CA GLY A 66 -15.42 5.42 7.18
C GLY A 66 -14.24 6.33 6.82
N TRP A 67 -13.12 5.77 6.37
CA TRP A 67 -12.01 6.54 5.79
C TRP A 67 -12.28 6.85 4.32
N ASP A 68 -11.86 8.03 3.84
CA ASP A 68 -11.83 8.35 2.42
C ASP A 68 -10.55 7.78 1.79
N ALA A 69 -10.65 6.54 1.29
CA ALA A 69 -9.52 5.80 0.72
C ALA A 69 -9.79 5.21 -0.68
N GLU A 70 -11.00 5.37 -1.23
CA GLU A 70 -11.43 4.71 -2.48
C GLU A 70 -10.50 5.03 -3.66
N GLY A 71 -10.10 6.30 -3.78
CA GLY A 71 -9.20 6.78 -4.82
C GLY A 71 -7.71 6.77 -4.46
N CYS A 72 -7.29 6.09 -3.39
CA CYS A 72 -5.88 6.08 -3.01
C CYS A 72 -5.03 5.26 -4.00
N ALA A 73 -3.81 5.72 -4.25
CA ALA A 73 -2.83 4.94 -4.99
C ALA A 73 -2.33 3.76 -4.13
N LEU A 74 -2.02 2.64 -4.77
CA LEU A 74 -1.39 1.49 -4.12
C LEU A 74 0.08 1.46 -4.50
N ALA A 75 0.96 1.17 -3.55
CA ALA A 75 2.40 1.08 -3.80
C ALA A 75 3.04 -0.17 -3.19
N VAL A 76 3.95 -0.80 -3.93
CA VAL A 76 4.76 -1.92 -3.44
C VAL A 76 6.23 -1.56 -3.60
N TYR A 77 6.93 -1.47 -2.48
CA TYR A 77 8.36 -1.20 -2.42
C TYR A 77 9.12 -2.53 -2.37
N VAL A 78 9.97 -2.75 -3.36
CA VAL A 78 10.68 -4.03 -3.56
C VAL A 78 12.19 -3.85 -3.54
N ARG A 79 12.87 -4.77 -2.84
CA ARG A 79 14.33 -4.90 -2.89
C ARG A 79 14.78 -5.79 -4.05
N SER A 80 14.09 -6.90 -4.24
CA SER A 80 14.40 -7.92 -5.25
C SER A 80 13.53 -7.76 -6.48
N GLU A 81 13.91 -8.43 -7.57
CA GLU A 81 13.14 -8.43 -8.80
C GLU A 81 11.69 -8.93 -8.54
N PRO A 82 10.68 -8.15 -8.94
CA PRO A 82 9.28 -8.50 -8.75
C PRO A 82 8.85 -9.62 -9.70
N ALA A 83 7.87 -10.41 -9.27
CA ALA A 83 7.30 -11.44 -10.13
C ALA A 83 6.54 -10.82 -11.32
N PRO A 84 6.41 -11.56 -12.45
CA PRO A 84 5.82 -11.02 -13.68
C PRO A 84 4.38 -10.50 -13.54
N ASP A 85 3.60 -11.10 -12.64
CA ASP A 85 2.23 -10.70 -12.35
C ASP A 85 2.15 -9.32 -11.67
N LEU A 86 3.08 -9.02 -10.76
CA LEU A 86 3.21 -7.70 -10.15
C LEU A 86 3.67 -6.65 -11.16
N VAL A 87 4.62 -6.99 -12.04
CA VAL A 87 5.07 -6.11 -13.13
C VAL A 87 3.91 -5.80 -14.08
N THR A 88 3.10 -6.80 -14.40
CA THR A 88 1.91 -6.64 -15.26
C THR A 88 0.90 -5.71 -14.60
N ALA A 89 0.63 -5.87 -13.30
CA ALA A 89 -0.24 -4.98 -12.54
C ALA A 89 0.28 -3.53 -12.54
N ALA A 90 1.59 -3.34 -12.40
CA ALA A 90 2.21 -2.02 -12.42
C ALA A 90 2.10 -1.35 -13.79
N LYS A 91 2.37 -2.08 -14.88
CA LYS A 91 2.20 -1.59 -16.25
C LYS A 91 0.75 -1.21 -16.57
N ALA A 92 -0.21 -1.90 -15.96
CA ALA A 92 -1.64 -1.58 -16.07
C ALA A 92 -2.07 -0.39 -15.18
N GLY A 93 -1.14 0.23 -14.43
CA GLY A 93 -1.43 1.36 -13.55
C GLY A 93 -2.17 1.00 -12.25
N ARG A 94 -2.30 -0.29 -11.92
CA ARG A 94 -3.01 -0.72 -10.69
C ARG A 94 -2.18 -0.50 -9.42
N VAL A 95 -0.86 -0.39 -9.57
CA VAL A 95 0.08 -0.25 -8.45
C VAL A 95 1.33 0.50 -8.89
N LEU A 96 1.85 1.34 -8.00
CA LEU A 96 3.18 1.93 -8.12
C LEU A 96 4.21 0.90 -7.64
N LEU A 97 5.00 0.38 -8.57
CA LEU A 97 6.11 -0.51 -8.26
C LEU A 97 7.36 0.33 -8.04
N VAL A 98 7.89 0.33 -6.81
CA VAL A 98 9.04 1.14 -6.42
C VAL A 98 10.22 0.22 -6.14
N GLY A 99 11.20 0.20 -7.02
CA GLY A 99 12.45 -0.53 -6.84
C GLY A 99 13.48 0.27 -6.05
N MET A 100 14.66 -0.33 -5.84
CA MET A 100 15.74 0.29 -5.09
C MET A 100 16.28 1.55 -5.78
N LYS A 101 16.30 1.59 -7.11
CA LYS A 101 16.79 2.77 -7.84
C LYS A 101 15.89 3.97 -7.62
N GLU A 102 14.58 3.76 -7.74
CA GLU A 102 13.55 4.76 -7.49
C GLU A 102 13.56 5.23 -6.03
N LEU A 103 13.73 4.30 -5.09
CA LEU A 103 13.75 4.60 -3.65
C LEU A 103 14.96 5.48 -3.25
N TYR A 104 16.13 5.23 -3.83
CA TYR A 104 17.35 5.99 -3.52
C TYR A 104 17.59 7.19 -4.45
N GLY A 105 16.73 7.43 -5.43
CA GLY A 105 16.87 8.57 -6.35
C GLY A 105 18.09 8.47 -7.28
N VAL A 106 18.59 7.25 -7.52
CA VAL A 106 19.69 6.98 -8.46
C VAL A 106 19.12 6.66 -9.83
N VAL A 107 18.75 7.73 -10.55
CA VAL A 107 18.38 7.69 -11.98
C VAL A 107 19.61 7.78 -12.87
#